data_AF-A0A9X0YRH3-F1
#
_entry.id   AF-A0A9X0YRH3-F1
#
_cell.length_a   1.000
_cell.length_b   1.000
_cell.length_c   1.000
_cell.angle_alpha   90.00
_cell.angle_beta   90.00
_cell.angle_gamma   90.00
#
_symmetry.space_group_name_H-M   'P 1'
#
loop_
_entity.id
_entity.type
_entity.pdbx_description
1 polymer ?
#
loop_
_entity_poly.entity_id
_entity_poly.type
_entity_poly.pdbx_seq_one_letter_code
_entity_poly.pdbx_strand_id
1 'polypeptide(L)'
;MILLKEKPDSVGAIASTLCLIHCIATPVLFMVQSCALDGCQADAVPTWWGFIDYVFLVIAFFSIYRSTKTTTLYWIKPAFWLSFLMLLFVILNEKNTWFYLNENYIYVPALSLIALHLYNRKYCTCNQVKCCAYEG
;
A
#
# COMPACT_ATOMS: atom_id res chain seq x y z
N MET A 1 12.92 -7.56 13.83
CA MET A 1 12.53 -6.62 14.92
C MET A 1 13.05 -5.19 14.72
N ILE A 2 13.81 -4.89 13.65
CA ILE A 2 14.43 -3.55 13.43
C ILE A 2 13.45 -2.53 12.79
N LEU A 3 12.41 -3.00 12.09
CA LEU A 3 11.43 -2.13 11.40
C LEU A 3 10.34 -1.51 12.31
N LEU A 4 10.43 -1.70 13.64
CA LEU A 4 9.39 -1.27 14.60
C LEU A 4 9.68 0.07 15.31
N LYS A 5 10.90 0.61 15.16
CA LYS A 5 11.31 1.89 15.77
C LYS A 5 10.91 3.11 14.92
N GLU A 6 10.71 2.90 13.62
CA GLU A 6 10.19 3.93 12.71
C GLU A 6 8.69 4.14 12.94
N LYS A 7 8.23 5.40 12.88
CA LYS A 7 6.83 5.75 13.13
C LYS A 7 5.93 4.93 12.18
N PRO A 8 4.89 4.24 12.68
CA PRO A 8 4.03 3.36 11.88
C PRO A 8 3.49 4.03 10.62
N ASP A 9 3.13 5.33 10.71
CA ASP A 9 2.67 6.10 9.56
C ASP A 9 3.72 6.24 8.44
N SER A 10 5.02 6.24 8.76
CA SER A 10 6.09 6.32 7.76
C SER A 10 6.31 4.98 7.08
N VAL A 11 6.26 3.87 7.84
CA VAL A 11 6.33 2.52 7.28
C VAL A 11 5.12 2.27 6.37
N GLY A 12 3.92 2.69 6.79
CA GLY A 12 2.71 2.65 5.96
C GLY A 12 2.83 3.45 4.67
N ALA A 13 3.25 4.70 4.76
CA ALA A 13 3.43 5.55 3.58
C ALA A 13 4.44 4.96 2.59
N ILE A 14 5.57 4.44 3.09
CA ILE A 14 6.59 3.81 2.24
C ILE A 14 6.04 2.53 1.61
N ALA A 15 5.36 1.67 2.38
CA ALA A 15 4.79 0.42 1.86
C ALA A 15 3.72 0.68 0.78
N SER A 16 2.82 1.64 0.99
CA SER A 16 1.83 2.03 0.00
C SER A 16 2.46 2.66 -1.25
N THR A 17 3.55 3.42 -1.09
CA THR A 17 4.29 3.99 -2.22
C THR A 17 5.04 2.92 -3.01
N LEU A 18 5.68 1.96 -2.33
CA LEU A 18 6.33 0.81 -2.97
C LEU A 18 5.33 -0.05 -3.74
N CYS A 19 4.15 -0.28 -3.16
CA CYS A 19 3.05 -0.98 -3.83
C CYS A 19 2.64 -0.24 -5.12
N LEU A 20 2.47 1.08 -5.07
CA LEU A 20 2.09 1.86 -6.24
C LEU A 20 3.20 1.85 -7.32
N ILE A 21 4.46 2.00 -6.92
CA ILE A 21 5.60 1.91 -7.85
C ILE A 21 5.68 0.51 -8.47
N HIS A 22 5.48 -0.54 -7.68
CA HIS A 22 5.48 -1.92 -8.17
C HIS A 22 4.37 -2.15 -9.20
N CYS A 23 3.16 -1.65 -8.96
CA CYS A 23 2.05 -1.76 -9.92
C CYS A 23 2.32 -1.01 -11.24
N ILE A 24 2.99 0.15 -11.21
CA ILE A 24 3.36 0.90 -12.44
C ILE A 24 4.54 0.23 -13.16
N ALA A 25 5.54 -0.22 -12.40
CA ALA A 25 6.78 -0.72 -12.95
C ALA A 25 6.62 -2.13 -13.54
N THR A 26 5.71 -2.96 -13.02
CA THR A 26 5.50 -4.33 -13.50
C THR A 26 5.18 -4.40 -15.00
N PRO A 27 4.15 -3.70 -15.54
CA PRO A 27 3.88 -3.76 -16.98
C PRO A 27 5.05 -3.20 -17.81
N VAL A 28 5.75 -2.16 -17.33
CA VAL A 28 6.87 -1.54 -18.04
C VAL A 28 8.09 -2.48 -18.11
N LEU A 29 8.45 -3.11 -16.99
CA LEU A 29 9.62 -4.00 -16.91
C LEU A 29 9.43 -5.26 -17.73
N PHE A 30 8.26 -5.90 -17.66
CA PHE A 30 8.00 -7.13 -18.42
C PHE A 30 7.72 -6.87 -19.91
N MET A 31 7.26 -5.67 -20.28
CA MET A 31 7.19 -5.25 -21.69
C MET A 31 8.59 -5.03 -22.29
N VAL A 32 9.52 -4.42 -21.56
CA VAL A 32 10.89 -4.20 -22.07
C VAL A 32 11.65 -5.51 -22.15
N GLN A 33 11.48 -6.39 -21.17
CA GLN A 33 12.21 -7.65 -21.13
C GLN A 33 11.82 -8.61 -22.27
N SER A 34 10.51 -8.70 -22.58
CA SER A 34 10.00 -9.48 -23.73
C SER A 34 10.49 -8.96 -25.08
N CYS A 35 10.63 -7.63 -25.22
CA CYS A 35 11.16 -7.03 -26.44
C CYS A 35 12.69 -7.23 -26.58
N ALA A 36 13.42 -7.30 -25.47
CA ALA A 36 14.88 -7.35 -25.47
C ALA A 36 15.47 -8.76 -25.60
N LEU A 37 14.79 -9.79 -25.08
CA LEU A 37 15.33 -11.16 -25.03
C LEU A 37 14.71 -12.09 -26.08
N ASP A 38 13.39 -12.00 -26.34
CA ASP A 38 12.66 -12.98 -27.16
C ASP A 38 11.81 -12.36 -28.30
N GLY A 39 12.18 -11.16 -28.77
CA GLY A 39 11.62 -10.60 -30.00
C GLY A 39 10.13 -10.22 -29.91
N CYS A 40 9.73 -9.59 -28.81
CA CYS A 40 8.36 -9.12 -28.54
C CYS A 40 7.33 -10.26 -28.41
N GLN A 41 7.76 -11.46 -28.01
CA GLN A 41 6.85 -12.49 -27.55
C GLN A 41 6.42 -12.16 -26.12
N ALA A 42 5.11 -12.18 -25.86
CA ALA A 42 4.57 -11.83 -24.54
C ALA A 42 5.02 -12.84 -23.48
N ASP A 43 6.13 -12.54 -22.80
CA ASP A 43 6.57 -13.32 -21.66
C ASP A 43 5.54 -13.21 -20.53
N ALA A 44 5.07 -14.36 -20.07
CA ALA A 44 4.18 -14.42 -18.92
C ALA A 44 4.94 -13.91 -17.68
N VAL A 45 4.32 -12.99 -16.92
CA VAL A 45 4.88 -12.46 -15.68
C VAL A 45 5.24 -13.63 -14.75
N PRO A 46 6.47 -13.70 -14.21
CA PRO A 46 6.89 -14.76 -13.30
C PRO A 46 5.94 -14.86 -12.11
N THR A 47 5.50 -16.08 -11.80
CA THR A 47 4.53 -16.34 -10.72
C THR A 47 5.00 -15.82 -9.35
N TRP A 48 6.32 -15.71 -9.13
CA TRP A 48 6.88 -15.19 -7.87
C TRP A 48 6.69 -13.67 -7.71
N TRP A 49 6.53 -12.93 -8.81
CA TRP A 49 6.40 -11.47 -8.80
C TRP A 49 5.11 -11.03 -8.08
N GLY A 50 4.02 -11.78 -8.26
CA GLY A 50 2.75 -11.53 -7.59
C GLY A 50 2.77 -11.77 -6.07
N PHE A 51 3.78 -12.44 -5.51
CA PHE A 51 3.90 -12.60 -4.05
C PHE A 51 4.26 -11.28 -3.36
N ILE A 52 4.88 -10.35 -4.08
CA ILE A 52 5.28 -9.04 -3.56
C ILE A 52 4.05 -8.22 -3.14
N ASP A 53 2.95 -8.30 -3.92
CA ASP A 53 1.68 -7.63 -3.61
C ASP A 53 1.10 -8.09 -2.26
N TYR A 54 1.13 -9.39 -1.99
CA TYR A 54 0.67 -9.95 -0.72
C TYR A 54 1.53 -9.50 0.46
N VAL A 55 2.85 -9.38 0.28
CA VAL A 55 3.75 -8.84 1.31
C VAL A 55 3.41 -7.39 1.61
N PHE A 56 3.15 -6.56 0.60
CA PHE A 56 2.73 -5.18 0.80
C PHE A 56 1.38 -5.06 1.53
N LEU A 57 0.41 -5.92 1.20
CA LEU A 57 -0.87 -5.97 1.91
C LEU A 57 -0.70 -6.28 3.41
N VAL A 58 0.15 -7.25 3.75
CA VAL A 58 0.42 -7.61 5.16
C VAL A 58 1.07 -6.44 5.91
N ILE A 59 2.04 -5.76 5.30
CA ILE A 59 2.70 -4.61 5.91
C ILE A 59 1.71 -3.44 6.06
N ALA A 60 0.88 -3.19 5.05
CA ALA A 60 -0.14 -2.15 5.07
C ALA A 60 -1.17 -2.40 6.19
N PHE A 61 -1.62 -3.65 6.35
CA PHE A 61 -2.53 -4.04 7.44
C PHE A 61 -1.94 -3.71 8.81
N PHE A 62 -0.69 -4.11 9.06
CA PHE A 62 -0.04 -3.86 10.34
C PHE A 62 0.17 -2.37 10.61
N SER A 63 0.58 -1.62 9.57
CA SER A 63 0.72 -0.17 9.64
C SER A 63 -0.60 0.51 10.01
N ILE A 64 -1.68 0.16 9.31
CA ILE A 64 -3.02 0.72 9.55
C ILE A 64 -3.53 0.36 10.94
N TYR A 65 -3.35 -0.90 11.37
CA TYR A 65 -3.73 -1.32 12.70
C TYR A 65 -3.05 -0.46 13.78
N ARG A 66 -1.75 -0.20 13.63
CA ARG A 66 -1.01 0.65 14.59
C ARG A 66 -1.42 2.12 14.48
N SER A 67 -1.56 2.67 13.28
CA SER A 67 -2.00 4.06 13.05
C SER A 67 -3.42 4.34 13.55
N THR A 68 -4.34 3.37 13.43
CA THR A 68 -5.72 3.51 13.93
C THR A 68 -5.82 3.43 15.46
N LYS A 69 -4.84 2.81 16.13
CA LYS A 69 -4.71 2.80 17.60
C LYS A 69 -4.12 4.11 18.14
N THR A 70 -3.17 4.70 17.43
CA THR A 70 -2.50 5.95 17.85
C THR A 70 -3.25 7.22 17.46
N THR A 71 -4.10 7.16 16.42
CA THR A 71 -4.85 8.34 15.96
C THR A 71 -5.98 8.70 16.93
N THR A 72 -6.08 10.01 17.22
CA THR A 72 -7.15 10.61 18.01
C THR A 72 -8.35 11.01 17.15
N LEU A 73 -8.22 11.01 15.83
CA LEU A 73 -9.25 11.44 14.89
C LEU A 73 -10.20 10.28 14.55
N TYR A 74 -11.46 10.42 14.96
CA TYR A 74 -12.50 9.39 14.75
C TYR A 74 -12.77 9.10 13.26
N TRP A 75 -12.67 10.12 12.38
CA TRP A 75 -12.93 10.00 10.95
C TRP A 75 -11.80 9.30 10.16
N ILE A 76 -10.55 9.34 10.65
CA ILE A 76 -9.41 8.72 9.96
C ILE A 76 -9.45 7.20 10.07
N LYS A 77 -9.99 6.67 11.17
CA LYS A 77 -10.10 5.22 11.40
C LYS A 77 -10.89 4.50 10.29
N PRO A 78 -12.16 4.86 10.01
CA PRO A 78 -12.91 4.23 8.93
C PRO A 78 -12.28 4.49 7.55
N ALA A 79 -11.68 5.66 7.33
CA ALA A 79 -11.05 5.98 6.05
C ALA A 79 -9.86 5.06 5.73
N PHE A 80 -8.99 4.78 6.71
CA PHE A 80 -7.89 3.83 6.52
C PHE A 80 -8.39 2.42 6.19
N TRP A 81 -9.35 1.91 6.94
CA TRP A 81 -9.90 0.58 6.72
C TRP A 81 -10.63 0.48 5.39
N LEU A 82 -11.39 1.50 5.00
CA LEU A 82 -12.07 1.55 3.71
C LEU A 82 -11.07 1.51 2.55
N SER A 83 -10.04 2.36 2.57
CA SER A 83 -9.03 2.39 1.50
C SER A 83 -8.20 1.10 1.46
N PHE A 84 -7.94 0.46 2.60
CA PHE A 84 -7.29 -0.85 2.65
C PHE A 84 -8.15 -1.96 2.08
N LEU A 85 -9.43 -2.05 2.47
CA LEU A 85 -10.35 -3.05 1.93
C LEU A 85 -10.51 -2.89 0.41
N MET A 86 -10.56 -1.64 -0.06
CA MET A 86 -10.59 -1.35 -1.49
C MET A 86 -9.31 -1.81 -2.19
N LEU A 87 -8.13 -1.56 -1.63
CA LEU A 87 -6.85 -2.05 -2.18
C LEU A 87 -6.82 -3.58 -2.23
N LEU A 88 -7.21 -4.24 -1.14
CA LEU A 88 -7.26 -5.69 -1.02
C LEU A 88 -8.21 -6.30 -2.05
N PHE A 89 -9.38 -5.69 -2.24
CA PHE A 89 -10.35 -6.13 -3.23
C PHE A 89 -9.79 -6.03 -4.67
N VAL A 90 -9.13 -4.92 -5.02
CA VAL A 90 -8.54 -4.73 -6.35
C VAL A 90 -7.44 -5.77 -6.62
N ILE A 91 -6.52 -5.98 -5.67
CA ILE A 91 -5.42 -6.96 -5.82
C ILE A 91 -5.97 -8.40 -5.94
N LEU A 92 -6.94 -8.79 -5.10
CA LEU A 92 -7.55 -10.12 -5.21
C LEU A 92 -8.31 -10.29 -6.52
N ASN A 93 -8.96 -9.24 -7.01
CA ASN A 93 -9.67 -9.29 -8.28
C ASN A 93 -8.73 -9.50 -9.46
N GLU A 94 -7.59 -8.81 -9.46
CA GLU A 94 -6.54 -8.96 -10.46
C GLU A 94 -5.98 -10.39 -10.48
N LYS A 95 -5.62 -10.96 -9.32
CA LYS A 95 -5.03 -12.31 -9.27
C LYS A 95 -6.03 -13.42 -9.60
N ASN A 96 -7.30 -13.26 -9.24
CA ASN A 96 -8.32 -14.28 -9.48
C ASN A 96 -9.14 -14.04 -10.75
N THR A 97 -8.87 -12.95 -11.48
CA THR A 97 -9.58 -12.52 -12.70
C THR A 97 -11.11 -12.57 -12.58
N TRP A 98 -11.65 -12.26 -11.39
CA TRP A 98 -13.10 -12.35 -11.14
C TRP A 98 -13.89 -11.33 -11.96
N PHE A 99 -13.31 -10.15 -12.19
CA PHE A 99 -13.88 -9.10 -13.03
C PHE A 99 -12.78 -8.51 -13.92
N TYR A 100 -13.12 -8.06 -15.13
CA TYR A 100 -12.20 -7.30 -15.98
C TYR A 100 -12.13 -5.86 -15.47
N LEU A 101 -11.42 -5.66 -14.35
CA LEU A 101 -11.11 -4.34 -13.83
C LEU A 101 -9.81 -3.85 -14.44
N ASN A 102 -9.82 -2.60 -14.89
CA ASN A 102 -8.61 -1.93 -15.38
C ASN A 102 -7.62 -1.72 -14.21
N GLU A 103 -6.34 -2.02 -14.40
CA GLU A 103 -5.30 -1.85 -13.37
C GLU A 103 -5.27 -0.43 -12.77
N ASN A 104 -5.80 0.57 -13.50
CA ASN A 104 -5.94 1.94 -13.02
C ASN A 104 -6.72 2.09 -11.71
N TYR A 105 -7.58 1.13 -11.36
CA TYR A 105 -8.32 1.18 -10.09
C TYR A 105 -7.44 1.00 -8.85
N ILE A 106 -6.22 0.49 -8.98
CA ILE A 106 -5.29 0.33 -7.84
C ILE A 106 -4.71 1.66 -7.36
N TYR A 107 -4.63 2.67 -8.24
CA TYR A 107 -4.07 3.99 -7.92
C TYR A 107 -4.91 4.73 -6.88
N VAL A 108 -6.24 4.61 -6.96
CA VAL A 108 -7.17 5.31 -6.07
C VAL A 108 -6.96 4.90 -4.60
N PRO A 109 -7.08 3.62 -4.21
CA PRO A 109 -6.87 3.21 -2.83
C PRO A 109 -5.41 3.38 -2.39
N ALA A 110 -4.42 3.16 -3.27
CA ALA A 110 -3.02 3.35 -2.93
C ALA A 110 -2.68 4.82 -2.62
N LEU A 111 -3.07 5.77 -3.49
CA LEU A 111 -2.88 7.20 -3.23
C LEU A 111 -3.65 7.67 -2.00
N SER A 112 -4.87 7.16 -1.80
CA SER A 112 -5.68 7.45 -0.61
C SER A 112 -4.96 7.03 0.67
N LEU A 113 -4.39 5.82 0.72
CA LEU A 113 -3.63 5.34 1.88
C LEU A 113 -2.37 6.16 2.13
N ILE A 114 -1.63 6.55 1.09
CA ILE A 114 -0.46 7.43 1.21
C ILE A 114 -0.89 8.78 1.80
N ALA A 115 -1.94 9.40 1.25
CA ALA A 115 -2.46 10.67 1.72
C ALA A 115 -2.96 10.59 3.17
N LEU A 116 -3.66 9.51 3.54
CA LEU A 116 -4.14 9.26 4.90
C LEU A 116 -2.98 9.11 5.89
N HIS A 117 -1.93 8.36 5.55
CA HIS A 117 -0.73 8.25 6.40
C HIS A 117 0.00 9.59 6.55
N LEU A 118 0.15 10.36 5.47
CA LEU A 118 0.75 11.70 5.54
C LEU A 118 -0.10 12.68 6.35
N TYR A 119 -1.43 12.61 6.21
CA TYR A 119 -2.38 13.41 6.96
C TYR A 119 -2.34 13.05 8.44
N ASN A 120 -2.46 11.77 8.79
CA ASN A 120 -2.38 11.31 10.19
C ASN A 120 -1.06 11.73 10.84
N ARG A 121 0.06 11.66 10.11
CA ARG A 121 1.37 12.15 10.55
C ARG A 121 1.39 13.65 10.80
N LYS A 122 0.80 14.46 9.91
CA LYS A 122 0.78 15.94 10.02
C LYS A 122 -0.14 16.43 11.14
N TYR A 123 -1.30 15.81 11.34
CA TYR A 123 -2.26 16.23 12.36
C TYR A 123 -1.99 15.63 13.75
N CYS A 124 -1.17 14.57 13.84
CA CYS A 124 -0.58 14.13 15.12
C CYS A 124 0.58 15.01 15.61
N THR A 125 0.96 16.06 14.89
CA THR A 125 1.98 17.03 15.33
C THR A 125 1.37 18.02 16.33
N CYS A 126 1.19 17.54 17.56
CA CYS A 126 1.19 18.26 18.84
C CYS A 126 0.81 19.76 18.83
N ASN A 127 -0.48 20.07 18.97
CA ASN A 127 -0.96 21.41 19.35
C ASN A 127 -1.60 21.47 20.75
N GLN A 128 -1.51 20.41 21.57
CA GLN A 128 -1.99 20.43 22.96
C GLN A 128 -1.19 19.38 23.76
N VAL A 129 -0.17 19.80 24.52
CA VAL A 129 0.48 19.30 25.78
C VAL A 129 0.52 17.78 26.12
N LYS A 130 -0.06 16.87 25.35
CA LYS A 130 -0.13 15.42 25.58
C LYS A 130 -0.21 14.68 24.23
N CYS A 131 0.89 14.57 23.49
CA CYS A 131 0.86 13.84 22.21
C CYS A 131 1.76 12.60 22.19
N CYS A 132 1.08 11.46 21.98
CA CYS A 132 1.58 10.21 21.41
C CYS A 132 2.78 9.55 22.10
N ALA A 133 2.83 9.57 23.43
CA ALA A 133 3.53 8.55 24.20
C ALA A 133 2.53 7.45 24.59
N TYR A 134 2.50 6.39 23.80
CA TYR A 134 2.46 5.05 24.37
C TYR A 134 3.56 4.27 23.68
N GLU A 135 4.77 4.54 24.16
CA GLU A 135 5.83 3.55 24.18
C GLU A 135 5.35 2.38 25.05
N GLY A 136 5.43 1.20 24.48
CA GLY A 136 5.23 -0.10 25.10
C GLY A 136 5.89 -1.11 24.20
#